data_AF-A0A7G5LHD8-F1
#
_entry.id   AF-A0A7G5LHD8-F1
#
_cell.length_a   1.000
_cell.length_b   1.000
_cell.length_c   1.000
_cell.angle_alpha   90.00
_cell.angle_beta   90.00
_cell.angle_gamma   90.00
#
_symmetry.space_group_name_H-M   'P 1'
#
loop_
_entity.id
_entity.type
_entity.pdbx_description
1 polymer ?
#
loop_
_entity_poly.entity_id
_entity_poly.type
_entity_poly.pdbx_seq_one_letter_code
_entity_poly.pdbx_strand_id
1 'polypeptide(L)' 'MTGPELKAIRHRLGLSTLQLGRAFGYVGSDTTASVTIRKYESGQRPIPPWLTRLATMFDRHGVPPGWTASPFIQIDDE' A
#
# COMPACT_ATOMS: atom_id res chain seq x y z
N MET A 1 -3.91 14.89 -0.50
CA MET A 1 -4.66 13.64 -0.27
C MET A 1 -4.82 13.44 1.23
N THR A 2 -6.02 13.09 1.68
CA THR A 2 -6.36 12.78 3.07
C THR A 2 -6.35 11.26 3.31
N GLY A 3 -6.36 10.85 4.58
CA GLY A 3 -6.48 9.44 4.96
C GLY A 3 -7.71 8.74 4.37
N PRO A 4 -8.92 9.32 4.50
CA PRO A 4 -10.13 8.78 3.87
C PRO A 4 -10.05 8.67 2.35
N GLU A 5 -9.41 9.62 1.67
CA GLU A 5 -9.21 9.55 0.21
C GLU A 5 -8.30 8.37 -0.19
N LEU A 6 -7.18 8.17 0.53
CA LEU A 6 -6.29 7.04 0.30
C LEU A 6 -7.02 5.71 0.54
N LYS A 7 -7.83 5.63 1.60
CA LYS A 7 -8.66 4.46 1.90
C LYS A 7 -9.64 4.18 0.76
N ALA A 8 -10.30 5.21 0.23
CA ALA A 8 -11.22 5.07 -0.89
C ALA A 8 -10.53 4.53 -2.16
N ILE A 9 -9.32 5.04 -2.48
CA ILE A 9 -8.49 4.51 -3.57
C ILE A 9 -8.19 3.02 -3.35
N ARG A 10 -7.74 2.66 -2.15
CA ARG A 10 -7.42 1.25 -1.81
C ARG A 10 -8.62 0.33 -2.07
N HIS A 11 -9.82 0.75 -1.66
CA HIS A 11 -11.04 -0.03 -1.85
C HIS A 11 -11.44 -0.12 -3.33
N ARG A 12 -11.31 0.96 -4.12
CA ARG A 12 -11.56 0.91 -5.58
C ARG A 12 -10.62 -0.05 -6.31
N LEU A 13 -9.37 -0.13 -5.85
CA LEU A 13 -8.37 -1.06 -6.39
C LEU A 13 -8.56 -2.50 -5.87
N GLY A 14 -9.49 -2.76 -4.94
CA GLY A 14 -9.71 -4.08 -4.36
C GLY A 14 -8.57 -4.59 -3.48
N LEU A 15 -7.73 -3.70 -2.95
CA LEU A 15 -6.53 -4.09 -2.21
C LEU A 15 -6.74 -4.15 -0.70
N SER A 16 -6.08 -5.11 -0.05
CA SER A 16 -5.86 -5.07 1.40
C SER A 16 -4.83 -4.00 1.78
N THR A 17 -4.77 -3.62 3.06
CA THR A 17 -3.75 -2.67 3.56
C THR A 17 -2.33 -3.21 3.39
N LEU A 18 -2.14 -4.52 3.47
CA LEU A 18 -0.87 -5.17 3.20
C LEU A 18 -0.47 -5.02 1.72
N GLN A 19 -1.36 -5.39 0.80
CA GLN A 19 -1.09 -5.33 -0.64
C GLN A 19 -0.80 -3.91 -1.12
N LEU A 20 -1.54 -2.91 -0.61
CA LEU A 20 -1.24 -1.52 -0.90
C LEU A 20 0.12 -1.11 -0.32
N GLY A 21 0.47 -1.59 0.88
CA GLY A 21 1.78 -1.38 1.49
C GLY A 21 2.91 -1.94 0.62
N ARG A 22 2.76 -3.17 0.11
CA ARG A 22 3.71 -3.78 -0.83
C ARG A 22 3.81 -3.01 -2.13
N ALA A 23 2.67 -2.58 -2.69
CA ALA A 23 2.65 -1.78 -3.92
C ALA A 23 3.36 -0.42 -3.77
N PHE A 24 3.41 0.13 -2.56
CA PHE A 24 4.18 1.33 -2.24
C PHE A 24 5.65 1.07 -1.89
N GLY A 25 6.10 -0.18 -1.94
CA GLY A 25 7.49 -0.58 -1.67
C GLY A 25 7.82 -0.77 -0.18
N TYR A 26 6.82 -0.85 0.71
CA TYR A 26 7.10 -1.20 2.11
C TYR A 26 7.57 -2.65 2.21
N VAL A 27 8.79 -2.83 2.72
CA VAL A 27 9.44 -4.12 2.98
C VAL A 27 9.37 -4.49 4.47
N GLY A 28 9.87 -5.67 4.82
CA GLY A 28 9.83 -6.20 6.20
C GLY A 28 8.53 -6.95 6.49
N SER A 29 8.12 -7.02 7.76
CA SER A 29 6.96 -7.83 8.17
C SER A 29 5.63 -7.31 7.63
N ASP A 30 4.71 -8.24 7.34
CA ASP A 30 3.36 -7.94 6.85
C ASP A 30 2.59 -7.02 7.81
N THR A 31 2.73 -7.26 9.11
CA THR A 31 2.13 -6.42 10.16
C THR A 31 2.59 -4.98 10.04
N THR A 32 3.89 -4.73 9.86
CA THR A 32 4.44 -3.38 9.77
C THR A 32 3.95 -2.65 8.52
N ALA A 33 3.95 -3.33 7.35
CA ALA A 33 3.42 -2.76 6.12
C ALA A 33 1.92 -2.41 6.25
N SER A 34 1.12 -3.35 6.74
CA SER A 34 -0.32 -3.18 6.93
C SER A 34 -0.66 -2.07 7.95
N VAL A 35 0.01 -2.02 9.10
CA VAL A 35 -0.18 -0.99 10.13
C VAL A 35 0.23 0.39 9.61
N THR A 36 1.30 0.47 8.83
CA THR A 36 1.75 1.74 8.24
C THR A 36 0.67 2.35 7.36
N ILE A 37 0.04 1.54 6.50
CA ILE A 37 -1.10 2.00 5.68
C ILE A 37 -2.29 2.42 6.55
N ARG A 38 -2.64 1.65 7.58
CA ARG A 38 -3.74 2.01 8.49
C ARG A 38 -3.51 3.36 9.18
N LYS A 39 -2.27 3.68 9.57
CA LYS A 39 -1.92 4.98 10.18
C LYS A 39 -2.11 6.15 9.22
N TYR A 40 -1.82 5.94 7.93
CA TYR A 40 -2.10 6.94 6.90
C TYR A 40 -3.61 7.11 6.69
N GLU A 41 -4.35 6.02 6.55
CA GLU A 41 -5.79 6.04 6.31
C GLU A 41 -6.59 6.66 7.46
N SER A 42 -6.15 6.48 8.70
CA SER A 42 -6.79 7.06 9.89
C SER A 42 -6.35 8.49 10.19
N GLY A 43 -5.35 9.02 9.50
CA GLY A 43 -4.76 10.34 9.78
C GLY A 43 -3.82 10.37 11.00
N GLN A 44 -3.57 9.24 11.67
CA GLN A 44 -2.57 9.14 12.73
C GLN A 44 -1.15 9.45 12.25
N ARG A 45 -0.90 9.31 10.95
CA ARG A 45 0.33 9.72 10.29
C ARG A 45 0.01 10.52 9.03
N PRO A 46 0.66 11.67 8.78
CA PRO A 46 0.48 12.39 7.53
C PRO A 46 0.97 11.55 6.34
N ILE A 47 0.25 11.63 5.23
CA ILE A 47 0.61 10.94 3.98
C ILE A 47 1.75 11.71 3.31
N PRO A 48 2.93 11.08 3.08
CA PRO A 48 4.01 11.71 2.34
C PRO A 48 3.60 12.13 0.92
N PRO A 49 4.14 13.24 0.37
CA PRO A 49 3.78 13.71 -0.97
C PRO A 49 4.05 12.71 -2.11
N TRP A 50 5.08 11.85 -1.99
CA TRP A 50 5.37 10.82 -3.01
C TRP A 50 4.28 9.73 -3.02
N LEU A 51 3.77 9.36 -1.84
CA LEU A 51 2.67 8.42 -1.68
C LEU A 51 1.39 8.94 -2.32
N THR A 52 1.10 10.24 -2.16
CA THR A 52 -0.03 10.89 -2.82
C THR A 52 0.07 10.76 -4.35
N ARG A 53 1.25 11.01 -4.93
CA ARG A 53 1.47 10.89 -6.38
C ARG A 53 1.27 9.45 -6.84
N LEU A 54 1.85 8.50 -6.11
CA LEU A 54 1.79 7.08 -6.47
C LEU A 54 0.37 6.50 -6.34
N ALA A 55 -0.34 6.83 -5.26
CA ALA A 55 -1.75 6.46 -5.07
C ALA A 55 -2.64 7.02 -6.19
N THR A 56 -2.40 8.27 -6.60
CA THR A 56 -3.14 8.89 -7.72
C THR A 56 -2.84 8.19 -9.05
N MET A 57 -1.60 7.76 -9.27
CA MET A 57 -1.22 6.98 -10.44
C MET A 57 -1.91 5.62 -10.45
N PHE A 58 -1.89 4.90 -9.33
CA PHE A 58 -2.57 3.62 -9.19
C PHE A 58 -4.08 3.72 -9.39
N ASP A 59 -4.73 4.74 -8.83
CA ASP A 59 -6.18 4.96 -9.01
C ASP A 59 -6.57 5.15 -10.48
N ARG A 60 -5.70 5.77 -11.28
CA ARG A 60 -5.96 6.03 -12.71
C ARG A 60 -5.58 4.88 -13.64
N HIS A 61 -4.52 4.14 -13.31
CA HIS A 61 -3.89 3.20 -14.23
C HIS A 61 -3.83 1.76 -13.72
N GLY A 62 -4.26 1.52 -12.48
CA GLY A 62 -4.05 0.26 -11.78
C GLY A 62 -2.66 0.15 -11.17
N VAL A 63 -2.46 -0.91 -10.38
CA VAL A 63 -1.16 -1.26 -9.81
C VAL A 63 -0.40 -2.15 -10.79
N PRO A 64 0.89 -1.90 -11.06
CA PRO A 64 1.68 -2.77 -11.93
C PRO A 64 1.66 -4.23 -11.46
N PRO A 65 1.62 -5.20 -12.39
CA PRO A 65 1.65 -6.62 -12.03
C PRO A 65 2.85 -6.98 -11.14
N GLY A 66 2.61 -7.80 -10.12
CA GLY A 66 3.64 -8.26 -9.18
C GLY A 66 3.97 -7.30 -8.04
N TRP A 67 3.50 -6.04 -8.06
CA TRP A 67 3.84 -5.07 -7.02
C TRP A 67 3.06 -5.23 -5.71
N THR A 68 1.95 -5.98 -5.73
CA THR A 68 1.14 -6.23 -4.53
C THR A 68 1.68 -7.37 -3.66
N ALA A 69 2.66 -8.12 -4.16
CA ALA A 69 3.30 -9.23 -3.45
C ALA A 69 4.57 -8.75 -2.73
N SER A 70 5.01 -9.51 -1.72
CA SER A 70 6.34 -9.30 -1.14
C SER A 70 7.39 -9.58 -2.23
N PRO A 71 8.37 -8.68 -2.46
CA PRO A 71 9.50 -8.97 -3.34
C PRO A 71 10.39 -10.11 -2.80
N PHE A 72 10.23 -10.43 -1.51
CA PHE A 72 10.82 -11.60 -0.88
C PHE A 72 9.72 -12.66 -0.75
N ILE A 73 9.58 -13.50 -1.77
CA ILE A 73 8.96 -14.82 -1.58
C ILE A 73 9.89 -15.53 -0.59
N GLN A 74 9.37 -15.92 0.58
CA GLN A 74 10.05 -16.95 1.36
C GLN A 74 10.12 -18.17 0.46
N ILE A 75 11.32 -18.47 -0.05
CA ILE A 75 11.62 -19.81 -0.51
C ILE A 75 11.55 -20.62 0.78
N ASP A 76 10.51 -21.43 0.92
CA ASP A 76 10.46 -22.39 2.00
C ASP A 76 11.66 -23.33 1.78
N ASP A 77 12.63 -23.27 2.70
CA ASP A 77 13.72 -24.25 2.76
C ASP A 77 13.07 -25.61 3.06
N GLU A 78 13.02 -26.49 2.04
CA GLU A 78 12.70 -27.92 2.16
C GLU A 78 13.98 -28.73 2.41
#